data_AF-A0A1G7W2Q2-F1
#
_entry.id   AF-A0A1G7W2Q2-F1
#
_cell.length_a   1.000
_cell.length_b   1.000
_cell.length_c   1.000
_cell.angle_alpha   90.00
_cell.angle_beta   90.00
_cell.angle_gamma   90.00
#
_symmetry.space_group_name_H-M   'P 1'
#
loop_
_entity.id
_entity.type
_entity.pdbx_description
1 polymer ?
#
loop_
_entity_poly.entity_id
_entity_poly.type
_entity_poly.pdbx_seq_one_letter_code
_entity_poly.pdbx_strand_id
1 'polypeptide(L)'
;MTERDHQYDIQIAEDAWIEHIDLGERYAQAVGIDEHLEGLWPLICRLETYCAAGCCGIDAFDFTRAGIAAALLELDRAQLHAACAQARGAVAAAASDVFMSNTMNHIADKRVFLQLIEHLDRCITGPQTGQPASQPR
;
A
#
# COMPACT_ATOMS: atom_id res chain seq x y z
N MET A 1 -20.42 1.68 -20.14
CA MET A 1 -19.44 1.72 -19.03
C MET A 1 -18.32 2.60 -19.51
N THR A 2 -18.17 3.80 -18.96
CA THR A 2 -16.98 4.60 -19.21
C THR A 2 -15.86 3.97 -18.38
N GLU A 3 -14.86 3.40 -19.04
CA GLU A 3 -13.55 3.13 -18.40
C GLU A 3 -13.15 4.42 -17.68
N ARG A 4 -13.09 4.37 -16.35
CA ARG A 4 -12.47 5.45 -15.60
C ARG A 4 -10.97 5.29 -15.80
N ASP A 5 -10.31 6.41 -16.05
CA ASP A 5 -8.86 6.46 -16.07
C ASP A 5 -8.36 6.29 -14.63
N HIS A 6 -7.74 5.15 -14.33
CA HIS A 6 -7.24 4.79 -13.00
C HIS A 6 -5.85 5.40 -12.71
N GLN A 7 -5.48 6.47 -13.43
CA GLN A 7 -4.17 7.09 -13.44
C GLN A 7 -3.59 7.43 -12.05
N TYR A 8 -4.43 7.63 -11.04
CA TYR A 8 -4.01 8.01 -9.68
C TYR A 8 -4.41 7.00 -8.60
N ASP A 9 -5.10 5.93 -8.99
CA ASP A 9 -5.58 4.91 -8.08
C ASP A 9 -4.47 3.89 -7.79
N ILE A 10 -4.46 3.31 -6.59
CA ILE A 10 -3.48 2.28 -6.24
C ILE A 10 -4.04 0.91 -6.66
N GLN A 11 -3.40 0.24 -7.62
CA GLN A 11 -3.80 -1.10 -8.05
C GLN A 11 -3.49 -2.15 -6.96
N ILE A 12 -4.50 -2.94 -6.59
CA ILE A 12 -4.38 -3.97 -5.54
C ILE A 12 -4.73 -5.39 -6.04
N ALA A 13 -5.34 -5.50 -7.22
CA ALA A 13 -5.53 -6.74 -7.99
C ALA A 13 -5.68 -6.40 -9.49
N GLU A 14 -5.86 -7.43 -10.33
CA GLU A 14 -6.10 -7.26 -11.77
C GLU A 14 -7.33 -6.37 -12.05
N ASP A 15 -8.36 -6.47 -11.21
CA ASP A 15 -9.65 -5.79 -11.35
C ASP A 15 -10.05 -4.97 -10.11
N ALA A 16 -9.10 -4.65 -9.23
CA ALA A 16 -9.38 -3.88 -8.01
C ALA A 16 -8.34 -2.79 -7.73
N TRP A 17 -8.85 -1.62 -7.32
CA TRP A 17 -8.07 -0.42 -7.04
C TRP A 17 -8.54 0.24 -5.75
N ILE A 18 -7.62 0.92 -5.07
CA ILE A 18 -7.94 1.90 -4.03
C ILE A 18 -8.09 3.25 -4.73
N GLU A 19 -9.31 3.78 -4.73
CA GLU A 19 -9.64 5.03 -5.43
C GLU A 19 -8.87 6.22 -4.83
N HIS A 20 -8.30 7.04 -5.70
CA HIS A 20 -7.74 8.33 -5.37
C HIS A 20 -8.85 9.26 -4.84
N ILE A 21 -8.50 10.02 -3.81
CA ILE A 21 -9.37 11.06 -3.26
C ILE A 21 -8.69 12.40 -3.52
N ASP A 22 -9.31 13.23 -4.36
CA ASP A 22 -8.84 14.59 -4.59
C ASP A 22 -8.87 15.39 -3.28
N LEU A 23 -7.71 15.95 -2.93
CA LEU A 23 -7.48 16.70 -1.70
C LEU A 23 -7.77 18.20 -1.86
N GLY A 24 -7.86 18.72 -3.08
CA GLY A 24 -8.03 20.16 -3.34
C GLY A 24 -7.02 21.00 -2.54
N GLU A 25 -7.48 21.97 -1.76
CA GLU A 25 -6.59 22.83 -0.95
C GLU A 25 -5.96 22.11 0.27
N ARG A 26 -6.39 20.88 0.58
CA ARG A 26 -5.91 20.13 1.76
C ARG A 26 -4.48 19.60 1.61
N TYR A 27 -3.87 19.65 0.42
CA TYR A 27 -2.47 19.26 0.21
C TYR A 27 -1.51 20.02 1.15
N ALA A 28 -1.79 21.28 1.46
CA ALA A 28 -0.95 22.10 2.35
C ALA A 28 -1.01 21.67 3.83
N GLN A 29 -1.93 20.77 4.19
CA GLN A 29 -2.14 20.28 5.56
C GLN A 29 -1.54 18.88 5.77
N ALA A 30 -0.84 18.34 4.78
CA ALA A 30 -0.25 17.02 4.85
C ALA A 30 0.75 16.90 5.99
N VAL A 31 0.63 15.84 6.78
CA VAL A 31 1.58 15.50 7.86
C VAL A 31 2.33 14.22 7.51
N GLY A 32 3.57 14.09 8.00
CA GLY A 32 4.38 12.90 7.78
C GLY A 32 3.73 11.64 8.38
N ILE A 33 3.73 10.54 7.64
CA ILE A 33 3.22 9.23 8.10
C ILE A 33 4.31 8.17 8.24
N ASP A 34 5.53 8.47 7.81
CA ASP A 34 6.60 7.46 7.69
C ASP A 34 6.92 6.75 9.02
N GLU A 35 6.83 7.45 10.15
CA GLU A 35 7.01 6.87 11.49
C GLU A 35 5.91 5.87 11.86
N HIS A 36 4.69 6.06 11.37
CA HIS A 36 3.58 5.14 11.62
C HIS A 36 3.67 3.86 10.78
N LEU A 37 4.50 3.89 9.72
CA LEU A 37 4.71 2.77 8.80
C LEU A 37 6.01 2.01 9.07
N GLU A 38 6.78 2.37 10.10
CA GLU A 38 8.12 1.81 10.35
C GLU A 38 8.16 0.28 10.37
N GLY A 39 7.19 -0.34 11.06
CA GLY A 39 7.08 -1.80 11.14
C GLY A 39 6.69 -2.49 9.82
N LEU A 40 6.23 -1.73 8.81
CA LEU A 40 5.84 -2.23 7.49
C LEU A 40 6.91 -2.04 6.42
N TRP A 41 7.97 -1.26 6.69
CA TRP A 41 9.05 -1.03 5.73
C TRP A 41 9.72 -2.30 5.19
N PRO A 42 9.96 -3.36 5.98
CA PRO A 42 10.52 -4.60 5.44
C PRO A 42 9.70 -5.22 4.31
N LEU A 43 8.38 -5.02 4.32
CA LEU A 43 7.47 -5.43 3.25
C LEU A 43 7.47 -4.39 2.13
N ILE A 44 7.20 -3.12 2.44
CA ILE A 44 7.03 -2.07 1.42
C ILE A 44 8.29 -1.90 0.56
N CYS A 45 9.50 -1.95 1.14
CA CYS A 45 10.74 -1.88 0.37
C CYS A 45 10.93 -3.07 -0.58
N ARG A 46 10.34 -4.24 -0.28
CA ARG A 46 10.36 -5.39 -1.21
C ARG A 46 9.32 -5.27 -2.33
N LEU A 47 8.31 -4.42 -2.15
CA LEU A 47 7.30 -4.16 -3.18
C LEU A 47 7.79 -3.12 -4.20
N GLU A 48 8.84 -2.36 -3.90
CA GLU A 48 9.45 -1.44 -4.84
C GLU A 48 10.00 -2.21 -6.05
N THR A 49 9.57 -1.82 -7.24
CA THR A 49 9.91 -2.47 -8.51
C THR A 49 11.17 -1.84 -9.11
N TYR A 50 11.27 -1.83 -10.44
CA TYR A 50 12.43 -1.29 -11.15
C TYR A 50 12.45 0.24 -11.21
N CYS A 51 11.32 0.91 -10.95
CA CYS A 51 11.29 2.37 -10.83
C CYS A 51 11.54 2.77 -9.38
N ALA A 52 12.40 3.76 -9.14
CA ALA A 52 12.56 4.32 -7.81
C ALA A 52 11.33 5.15 -7.42
N ALA A 53 10.91 5.06 -6.17
CA ALA A 53 9.81 5.86 -5.61
C ALA A 53 10.02 7.37 -5.80
N GLY A 54 11.28 7.85 -5.84
CA GLY A 54 11.58 9.25 -6.15
C GLY A 54 11.14 9.73 -7.54
N CYS A 55 10.91 8.81 -8.49
CA CYS A 55 10.47 9.12 -9.85
C CYS A 55 9.00 8.75 -10.09
N CYS A 56 8.60 7.53 -9.70
CA CYS A 56 7.25 7.02 -9.94
C CYS A 56 6.31 7.13 -8.72
N GLY A 57 6.79 7.64 -7.59
CA GLY A 57 5.97 7.75 -6.38
C GLY A 57 5.43 6.40 -5.93
N ILE A 58 4.13 6.37 -5.63
CA ILE A 58 3.42 5.15 -5.23
C ILE A 58 3.35 4.10 -6.35
N ASP A 59 3.44 4.52 -7.62
CA ASP A 59 3.41 3.62 -8.79
C ASP A 59 4.72 2.83 -8.96
N ALA A 60 5.76 3.18 -8.19
CA ALA A 60 6.97 2.37 -8.10
C ALA A 60 6.74 1.01 -7.41
N PHE A 61 5.64 0.86 -6.66
CA PHE A 61 5.40 -0.29 -5.79
C PHE A 61 4.32 -1.22 -6.34
N ASP A 62 4.55 -2.53 -6.27
CA ASP A 62 3.55 -3.54 -6.61
C ASP A 62 2.71 -3.92 -5.38
N PHE A 63 1.60 -3.20 -5.17
CA PHE A 63 0.64 -3.52 -4.10
C PHE A 63 -0.36 -4.61 -4.48
N THR A 64 -0.18 -5.32 -5.60
CA THR A 64 -1.06 -6.43 -5.95
C THR A 64 -0.91 -7.59 -4.96
N ARG A 65 -1.95 -8.42 -4.85
CA ARG A 65 -1.89 -9.66 -4.04
C ARG A 65 -0.72 -10.55 -4.44
N ALA A 66 -0.36 -10.58 -5.73
CA ALA A 66 0.76 -11.37 -6.24
C ALA A 66 2.11 -10.81 -5.79
N GLY A 67 2.31 -9.49 -5.93
CA GLY A 67 3.51 -8.81 -5.44
C GLY A 67 3.71 -8.99 -3.94
N ILE A 68 2.64 -8.78 -3.15
CA ILE A 68 2.67 -9.00 -1.71
C ILE A 68 2.96 -10.46 -1.36
N ALA A 69 2.31 -11.43 -2.01
CA ALA A 69 2.56 -12.84 -1.76
C ALA A 69 4.03 -13.23 -2.03
N ALA A 70 4.64 -12.69 -3.10
CA ALA A 70 6.03 -12.92 -3.43
C ALA A 70 6.97 -12.29 -2.39
N ALA A 71 6.72 -11.04 -1.98
CA ALA A 71 7.53 -10.36 -0.96
C ALA A 71 7.44 -11.01 0.43
N LEU A 72 6.31 -11.63 0.76
CA LEU A 72 6.08 -12.29 2.05
C LEU A 72 6.84 -13.61 2.23
N LEU A 73 7.44 -14.18 1.19
CA LEU A 73 8.15 -15.47 1.29
C LEU A 73 9.33 -15.45 2.27
N GLU A 74 9.90 -14.27 2.53
CA GLU A 74 11.10 -14.08 3.36
C GLU A 74 10.85 -13.23 4.61
N LEU A 75 9.57 -13.02 4.97
CA LEU A 75 9.18 -12.11 6.03
C LEU A 75 8.32 -12.79 7.10
N ASP A 76 8.47 -12.33 8.34
CA ASP A 76 7.64 -12.79 9.46
C ASP A 76 6.23 -12.18 9.35
N ARG A 77 5.26 -13.02 8.99
CA ARG A 77 3.86 -12.63 8.86
C ARG A 77 3.23 -12.19 10.17
N ALA A 78 3.60 -12.80 11.31
CA ALA A 78 3.04 -12.44 12.60
C ALA A 78 3.53 -11.05 13.03
N GLN A 79 4.81 -10.75 12.80
CA GLN A 79 5.36 -9.42 13.03
C GLN A 79 4.69 -8.37 12.14
N LEU A 80 4.54 -8.66 10.84
CA LEU A 80 3.91 -7.75 9.89
C LEU A 80 2.42 -7.51 10.20
N HIS A 81 1.68 -8.55 10.61
CA HIS A 81 0.29 -8.41 11.04
C HIS A 81 0.16 -7.48 12.27
N ALA A 82 1.03 -7.66 13.27
CA ALA A 82 1.08 -6.77 14.42
C ALA A 82 1.47 -5.34 14.03
N ALA A 83 2.36 -5.17 13.05
CA ALA A 83 2.71 -3.86 12.51
C ALA A 83 1.53 -3.20 11.78
N CYS A 84 0.73 -3.95 11.02
CA CYS A 84 -0.49 -3.43 10.39
C CYS A 84 -1.49 -2.92 11.43
N ALA A 85 -1.72 -3.68 12.50
CA ALA A 85 -2.62 -3.26 13.57
C ALA A 85 -2.16 -1.95 14.25
N GLN A 86 -0.85 -1.83 14.51
CA GLN A 86 -0.25 -0.62 15.09
C GLN A 86 -0.35 0.58 14.14
N ALA A 87 0.06 0.42 12.88
CA ALA A 87 0.00 1.46 11.86
C ALA A 87 -1.44 1.96 11.66
N ARG A 88 -2.41 1.03 11.54
CA ARG A 88 -3.83 1.36 11.40
C ARG A 88 -4.34 2.14 12.62
N GLY A 89 -3.95 1.72 13.82
CA GLY A 89 -4.33 2.40 15.06
C GLY A 89 -3.76 3.83 15.13
N ALA A 90 -2.48 4.01 14.81
CA ALA A 90 -1.83 5.32 14.79
C ALA A 90 -2.46 6.26 13.76
N VAL A 91 -2.66 5.80 12.53
CA VAL A 91 -3.27 6.60 11.44
C VAL A 91 -4.72 6.95 11.76
N ALA A 92 -5.49 6.02 12.33
CA ALA A 92 -6.88 6.28 12.72
C ALA A 92 -6.99 7.31 13.88
N ALA A 93 -6.05 7.28 14.82
CA ALA A 93 -6.03 8.19 15.97
C ALA A 93 -5.45 9.58 15.65
N ALA A 94 -4.69 9.71 14.57
CA ALA A 94 -4.08 10.96 14.16
C ALA A 94 -5.14 12.02 13.79
N ALA A 95 -4.93 13.25 14.25
CA ALA A 95 -5.87 14.36 14.05
C ALA A 95 -5.92 14.85 12.59
N SER A 96 -4.84 14.67 11.81
CA SER A 96 -4.80 15.03 10.40
C SER A 96 -5.59 14.03 9.56
N ASP A 97 -6.23 14.50 8.49
CA ASP A 97 -6.87 13.66 7.47
C ASP A 97 -6.08 13.58 6.16
N VAL A 98 -4.91 14.24 6.08
CA VAL A 98 -4.02 14.20 4.93
C VAL A 98 -2.63 13.82 5.39
N PHE A 99 -2.05 12.81 4.73
CA PHE A 99 -0.75 12.27 5.07
C PHE A 99 0.18 12.29 3.87
N MET A 100 1.47 12.43 4.16
CA MET A 100 2.56 12.36 3.20
C MET A 100 3.56 11.30 3.67
N SER A 101 3.92 10.37 2.79
CA SER A 101 5.10 9.53 2.95
C SER A 101 6.20 10.07 2.06
N ASN A 102 7.34 10.43 2.65
CA ASN A 102 8.52 10.81 1.89
C ASN A 102 9.13 9.58 1.21
N THR A 103 9.10 8.43 1.88
CA THR A 103 9.66 7.17 1.39
C THR A 103 8.93 6.68 0.14
N MET A 104 7.60 6.68 0.16
CA MET A 104 6.79 6.28 -0.99
C MET A 104 6.53 7.45 -1.96
N ASN A 105 7.01 8.67 -1.62
CA ASN A 105 6.78 9.90 -2.38
C ASN A 105 5.31 10.05 -2.79
N HIS A 106 4.42 9.99 -1.78
CA HIS A 106 2.97 9.96 -1.98
C HIS A 106 2.25 10.79 -0.91
N ILE A 107 1.27 11.59 -1.35
CA ILE A 107 0.36 12.35 -0.49
C ILE A 107 -1.05 11.84 -0.75
N ALA A 108 -1.79 11.50 0.30
CA ALA A 108 -3.16 11.04 0.16
C ALA A 108 -4.03 11.31 1.40
N ASP A 109 -5.34 11.18 1.19
CA ASP A 109 -6.33 11.21 2.27
C ASP A 109 -6.08 10.03 3.22
N LYS A 110 -6.33 10.24 4.52
CA LYS A 110 -6.31 9.21 5.56
C LYS A 110 -6.99 7.91 5.12
N ARG A 111 -8.12 8.01 4.42
CA ARG A 111 -8.88 6.85 3.95
C ARG A 111 -8.11 6.00 2.94
N VAL A 112 -7.25 6.60 2.11
CA VAL A 112 -6.40 5.86 1.15
C VAL A 112 -5.36 5.05 1.91
N PHE A 113 -4.64 5.67 2.86
CA PHE A 113 -3.66 4.96 3.69
C PHE A 113 -4.29 3.85 4.54
N LEU A 114 -5.46 4.10 5.13
CA LEU A 114 -6.17 3.07 5.90
C LEU A 114 -6.58 1.88 5.02
N GLN A 115 -7.08 2.13 3.81
CA GLN A 115 -7.42 1.06 2.86
C GLN A 115 -6.18 0.28 2.41
N LEU A 116 -5.05 0.97 2.21
CA LEU A 116 -3.79 0.34 1.86
C LEU A 116 -3.29 -0.57 2.99
N ILE A 117 -3.26 -0.07 4.23
CA ILE A 117 -2.85 -0.87 5.40
C ILE A 117 -3.79 -2.07 5.59
N GLU A 118 -5.10 -1.89 5.42
CA GLU A 118 -6.06 -2.99 5.51
C GLU A 118 -5.86 -4.02 4.40
N HIS A 119 -5.54 -3.58 3.18
CA HIS A 119 -5.21 -4.48 2.09
C HIS A 119 -3.95 -5.31 2.36
N LEU A 120 -2.89 -4.67 2.86
CA LEU A 120 -1.67 -5.36 3.30
C LEU A 120 -2.00 -6.39 4.38
N ASP A 121 -2.76 -6.01 5.39
CA ASP A 121 -3.16 -6.89 6.49
C ASP A 121 -3.93 -8.13 6.02
N ARG A 122 -4.89 -7.94 5.12
CA ARG A 122 -5.63 -9.05 4.49
C ARG A 122 -4.73 -9.98 3.69
N CYS A 123 -3.71 -9.46 3.01
CA CYS A 123 -2.76 -10.29 2.26
C CYS A 123 -1.79 -11.04 3.18
N ILE A 124 -1.38 -10.43 4.29
CA ILE A 124 -0.51 -11.05 5.30
C ILE A 124 -1.22 -12.21 6.00
N THR A 125 -2.47 -11.99 6.42
CA THR A 125 -3.30 -12.97 7.14
C THR A 125 -4.02 -13.97 6.23
N GLY A 126 -4.14 -13.65 4.94
CA GLY A 126 -4.75 -14.50 3.95
C GLY A 126 -3.96 -15.79 3.68
N PRO A 127 -4.64 -16.86 3.22
CA PRO A 127 -3.98 -18.11 2.85
C PRO A 127 -2.93 -17.85 1.76
N GLN A 128 -1.78 -18.53 1.83
CA GLN A 128 -0.78 -18.47 0.78
C GLN A 128 -1.36 -19.08 -0.49
N THR A 129 -1.87 -18.27 -1.42
CA THR A 129 -2.20 -18.72 -2.77
C THR A 129 -0.91 -18.84 -3.56
N GLY A 130 -0.14 -19.89 -3.27
CA GLY A 130 0.98 -20.32 -4.08
C GLY A 130 0.52 -21.34 -5.11
N GLN A 131 0.24 -20.89 -6.33
CA GLN A 131 0.44 -21.72 -7.53
C GLN A 131 0.46 -20.86 -8.79
N PRO A 132 1.60 -20.73 -9.50
CA PRO A 132 1.55 -20.36 -10.91
C PRO A 132 0.81 -21.46 -11.66
N ALA A 133 -0.17 -21.06 -12.46
CA ALA A 133 -0.86 -21.95 -13.38
C ALA A 133 0.17 -22.70 -14.22
N SER A 134 0.20 -24.02 -14.06
CA SER A 134 0.98 -24.91 -14.91
C SER A 134 0.51 -24.73 -16.35
N GLN A 135 1.38 -24.23 -17.24
CA GLN A 135 1.11 -24.25 -18.68
C GLN A 135 1.13 -25.72 -19.16
N PRO A 136 0.07 -26.20 -19.84
CA PRO A 136 0.15 -27.47 -20.54
C PRO A 136 1.04 -27.35 -21.77
N ARG A 137 1.79 -28.43 -22.02
CA ARG A 137 2.71 -28.63 -23.16
C ARG A 137 2.03 -28.56 -24.52
#